data_AF-A0A8T2YB72-F1
#
_entry.id   AF-A0A8T2YB72-F1
#
_cell.length_a   1.000
_cell.length_b   1.000
_cell.length_c   1.000
_cell.angle_alpha   90.00
_cell.angle_beta   90.00
_cell.angle_gamma   90.00
#
_symmetry.space_group_name_H-M   'P 1'
#
loop_
_entity.id
_entity.type
_entity.pdbx_description
1 polymer ?
#
loop_
_entity_poly.entity_id
_entity_poly.type
_entity_poly.pdbx_seq_one_letter_code
_entity_poly.pdbx_strand_id
1 'polypeptide(L)'
;MTVMYTDPSDNASSLHDPLLPWLLSIKKALDSSISSLELNKILLDCIGTFKHNPQYKNDPRFLKIWLLYLEGSDDFENVFKEMEENNICRGNSLLYELYAGFLEAKENWKEAYMVYQTGILRKAEPLERLERAKVLFLDRLSYRINASSLQKTDYNESMEMEKSCVNPWSASTTKELLERINPQMMKYAGYHPSKKAYSGDVALSTLQNSSRNKIVKIGGKKYEIKGCPVKGGFAQVYKAYVNSNPDEVVALKIQRPPFPWEFHMYRQLDQRIPDNQSSSFGYAHRLHLFSDYSILVCDYLSHGTLQDVINSYVVTGKPMEEVLCIYYTIEMLHMLETLHGVGIIHGDFKPDNLLIRYSRSNLTEDGFKERSGPWRDQGLCLVDWGRGIDLHLFPDDIEFEGDCRTSGFRCVEMQERKPWTFQVIVIKHTKSTC
;
A
#
# COMPACT_ATOMS: atom_id res chain seq x y z
N MET A 1 8.43 -11.20 3.88
CA MET A 1 8.05 -11.92 2.65
C MET A 1 7.55 -13.30 3.07
N THR A 2 6.25 -13.53 3.05
CA THR A 2 5.66 -14.80 3.51
C THR A 2 5.72 -15.83 2.38
N VAL A 3 6.32 -16.98 2.66
CA VAL A 3 6.38 -18.14 1.75
C VAL A 3 5.00 -18.81 1.75
N MET A 4 4.26 -18.68 0.65
CA MET A 4 2.98 -19.36 0.45
C MET A 4 3.23 -20.81 0.03
N TYR A 5 2.60 -21.76 0.71
CA TYR A 5 2.50 -23.16 0.32
C TYR A 5 1.19 -23.36 -0.46
N THR A 6 1.25 -24.06 -1.58
CA THR A 6 0.07 -24.61 -2.27
C THR A 6 -0.10 -26.07 -1.83
N ASP A 7 -1.31 -26.43 -1.39
CA ASP A 7 -1.64 -27.79 -0.96
C ASP A 7 -1.73 -28.76 -2.17
N PRO A 8 -1.30 -30.04 -2.04
CA PRO A 8 -1.19 -30.97 -3.15
C PRO A 8 -2.40 -31.91 -3.20
N SER A 9 -3.35 -31.64 -4.07
CA SER A 9 -4.24 -32.67 -4.61
C SER A 9 -4.02 -32.75 -6.11
N ASP A 10 -3.40 -33.86 -6.53
CA ASP A 10 -3.14 -34.33 -7.90
C ASP A 10 -1.69 -34.18 -8.39
N ASN A 11 -0.81 -35.04 -7.87
CA ASN A 11 -0.02 -35.99 -8.67
C ASN A 11 1.02 -36.67 -7.78
N ALA A 12 1.00 -38.01 -7.79
CA ALA A 12 1.82 -38.89 -6.95
C ALA A 12 3.31 -38.95 -7.36
N SER A 13 3.96 -37.79 -7.56
CA SER A 13 5.43 -37.66 -7.72
C SER A 13 6.07 -36.63 -6.77
N SER A 14 5.28 -35.95 -5.93
CA SER A 14 5.68 -34.78 -5.13
C SER A 14 6.30 -35.07 -3.76
N LEU A 15 6.57 -36.34 -3.40
CA LEU A 15 7.03 -36.71 -2.06
C LEU A 15 8.50 -36.37 -1.75
N HIS A 16 9.27 -35.90 -2.72
CA HIS A 16 10.57 -35.28 -2.47
C HIS A 16 10.73 -34.07 -3.39
N ASP A 17 10.44 -32.87 -2.89
CA ASP A 17 10.88 -31.61 -3.49
C ASP A 17 12.25 -31.24 -2.90
N PRO A 18 13.36 -31.44 -3.65
CA PRO A 18 14.71 -31.05 -3.21
C PRO A 18 14.85 -29.61 -2.73
N LEU A 19 13.99 -28.69 -3.17
CA LEU A 19 14.06 -27.27 -2.78
C LEU A 19 13.44 -27.03 -1.39
N LEU A 20 12.53 -27.90 -0.95
CA LEU A 20 11.77 -27.72 0.29
C LEU A 20 12.65 -27.64 1.57
N PRO A 21 13.67 -28.49 1.78
CA PRO A 21 14.57 -28.35 2.93
C PRO A 21 15.30 -27.01 2.97
N TRP A 22 15.65 -26.46 1.81
CA TRP A 22 16.31 -25.14 1.70
C TRP A 22 15.33 -24.02 2.06
N LEU A 23 14.10 -24.07 1.57
CA LEU A 23 13.06 -23.08 1.91
C LEU A 23 12.79 -23.04 3.42
N LEU A 24 12.73 -24.21 4.08
CA LEU A 24 12.57 -24.30 5.54
C LEU A 24 13.77 -23.71 6.28
N SER A 25 14.98 -23.95 5.78
CA SER A 25 16.23 -23.43 6.37
C SER A 25 16.34 -21.91 6.23
N ILE A 26 16.00 -21.37 5.05
CA ILE A 26 15.94 -19.93 4.78
C ILE A 26 14.87 -19.27 5.67
N LYS A 27 13.67 -19.86 5.76
CA LYS A 27 12.60 -19.35 6.63
C LYS A 27 13.05 -19.30 8.09
N LYS A 28 13.63 -20.40 8.61
CA LYS A 28 14.15 -20.46 9.97
C LYS A 28 15.22 -19.38 10.20
N ALA A 29 16.14 -19.17 9.26
CA ALA A 29 17.17 -18.16 9.38
C ALA A 29 16.61 -16.72 9.40
N LEU A 30 15.58 -16.46 8.60
CA LEU A 30 14.85 -15.18 8.60
C LEU A 30 14.11 -14.94 9.92
N ASP A 31 13.54 -15.98 10.53
CA ASP A 31 12.76 -15.88 11.78
C ASP A 31 13.63 -15.80 13.05
N SER A 32 14.85 -16.36 13.02
CA SER A 32 15.68 -16.56 14.23
C SER A 32 16.79 -15.52 14.46
N SER A 33 16.79 -14.39 13.73
CA SER A 33 17.81 -13.32 13.89
C SER A 33 19.26 -13.81 13.74
N ILE A 34 19.49 -14.78 12.84
CA ILE A 34 20.82 -15.27 12.50
C ILE A 34 21.64 -14.17 11.76
N SER A 35 22.97 -14.21 11.87
CA SER A 35 23.86 -13.26 11.19
C SER A 35 23.63 -13.22 9.66
N SER A 36 23.70 -12.03 9.06
CA SER A 36 23.51 -11.83 7.61
C SER A 36 24.46 -12.68 6.75
N LEU A 37 25.65 -12.97 7.26
CA LEU A 37 26.66 -13.82 6.61
C LEU A 37 26.20 -15.27 6.46
N GLU A 38 25.52 -15.82 7.47
CA GLU A 38 25.07 -17.22 7.47
C GLU A 38 23.83 -17.40 6.59
N LEU A 39 22.92 -16.41 6.54
CA LEU A 39 21.83 -16.39 5.58
C LEU A 39 22.36 -16.34 4.13
N ASN A 40 23.32 -15.44 3.85
CA ASN A 40 23.93 -15.34 2.52
C ASN A 40 24.60 -16.65 2.09
N LYS A 41 25.25 -17.36 3.02
CA LYS A 41 25.83 -18.68 2.74
C LYS A 41 24.77 -19.70 2.35
N ILE A 42 23.67 -19.79 3.10
CA ILE A 42 22.55 -20.72 2.80
C ILE A 42 21.95 -20.41 1.42
N LEU A 43 21.77 -19.12 1.07
CA LEU A 43 21.26 -18.70 -0.23
C LEU A 43 22.21 -19.08 -1.37
N LEU A 44 23.51 -18.84 -1.22
CA LEU A 44 24.54 -19.20 -2.19
C LEU A 44 24.61 -20.70 -2.44
N ASP A 45 24.62 -21.51 -1.37
CA ASP A 45 24.67 -22.96 -1.47
C ASP A 45 23.40 -23.51 -2.16
N CYS A 46 22.23 -22.94 -1.86
CA CYS A 46 20.97 -23.27 -2.52
C CYS A 46 21.02 -22.93 -4.02
N ILE A 47 21.46 -21.72 -4.36
CA ILE A 47 21.58 -21.24 -5.74
C ILE A 47 22.56 -22.13 -6.52
N GLY A 48 23.74 -22.41 -5.96
CA GLY A 48 24.74 -23.26 -6.58
C GLY A 48 24.24 -24.68 -6.87
N THR A 49 23.40 -25.22 -5.98
CA THR A 49 22.80 -26.56 -6.12
C THR A 49 21.78 -26.62 -7.26
N PHE A 50 20.95 -25.59 -7.43
CA PHE A 50 19.78 -25.65 -8.33
C PHE A 50 19.88 -24.81 -9.61
N LYS A 51 20.87 -23.91 -9.75
CA LYS A 51 20.95 -22.98 -10.90
C LYS A 51 21.00 -23.65 -12.28
N HIS A 52 21.53 -24.87 -12.36
CA HIS A 52 21.59 -25.65 -13.60
C HIS A 52 20.45 -26.66 -13.76
N ASN A 53 19.61 -26.83 -12.74
CA ASN A 53 18.53 -27.82 -12.75
C ASN A 53 17.32 -27.28 -13.55
N PRO A 54 16.90 -27.95 -14.64
CA PRO A 54 15.81 -27.49 -15.50
C PRO A 54 14.46 -27.37 -14.79
N GLN A 55 14.21 -28.18 -13.74
CA GLN A 55 12.96 -28.18 -12.99
C GLN A 55 12.69 -26.84 -12.30
N TYR A 56 13.74 -26.15 -11.85
CA TYR A 56 13.61 -24.91 -11.07
C TYR A 56 13.85 -23.64 -11.89
N LYS A 57 14.22 -23.76 -13.17
CA LYS A 57 14.53 -22.59 -14.02
C LYS A 57 13.40 -21.58 -14.07
N ASN A 58 12.14 -22.02 -14.07
CA ASN A 58 10.96 -21.14 -14.08
C ASN A 58 10.15 -21.23 -12.77
N ASP A 59 10.70 -21.80 -11.71
CA ASP A 59 10.01 -21.94 -10.42
C ASP A 59 10.00 -20.59 -9.67
N PRO A 60 8.82 -20.01 -9.38
CA PRO A 60 8.70 -18.74 -8.66
C PRO A 60 9.32 -18.78 -7.25
N ARG A 61 9.41 -19.96 -6.62
CA ARG A 61 10.04 -20.13 -5.31
C ARG A 61 11.55 -19.96 -5.42
N PHE A 62 12.15 -20.51 -6.48
CA PHE A 62 13.57 -20.34 -6.75
C PHE A 62 13.91 -18.90 -7.15
N LEU A 63 13.03 -18.22 -7.91
CA LEU A 63 13.16 -16.78 -8.20
C LEU A 63 13.23 -15.94 -6.92
N LYS A 64 12.38 -16.21 -5.93
CA LYS A 64 12.40 -15.48 -4.64
C LYS A 64 13.71 -15.67 -3.87
N ILE A 65 14.34 -16.86 -3.96
CA ILE A 65 15.65 -17.12 -3.34
C ILE A 65 16.73 -16.24 -3.99
N TRP A 66 16.74 -16.17 -5.31
CA TRP A 66 17.65 -15.28 -6.05
C TRP A 66 17.46 -13.80 -5.69
N LEU A 67 16.22 -13.36 -5.53
CA LEU A 67 15.91 -11.99 -5.14
C LEU A 67 16.32 -11.66 -3.71
N LEU A 68 16.13 -12.60 -2.77
CA LEU A 68 16.64 -12.46 -1.40
C LEU A 68 18.17 -12.36 -1.38
N TYR A 69 18.85 -13.09 -2.26
CA TYR A 69 20.30 -13.00 -2.40
C TYR A 69 20.74 -11.66 -3.01
N LEU A 70 20.03 -11.17 -4.02
CA LEU A 70 20.24 -9.83 -4.61
C LEU A 70 20.10 -8.70 -3.59
N GLU A 71 19.12 -8.76 -2.69
CA GLU A 71 18.91 -7.75 -1.64
C GLU A 71 20.11 -7.65 -0.67
N GLY A 72 20.81 -8.76 -0.43
CA GLY A 72 21.96 -8.85 0.47
C GLY A 72 23.33 -8.68 -0.19
N SER A 73 23.39 -8.53 -1.52
CA SER A 73 24.63 -8.42 -2.29
C SER A 73 24.95 -6.97 -2.65
N ASP A 74 26.21 -6.58 -2.48
CA ASP A 74 26.72 -5.30 -2.97
C ASP A 74 27.01 -5.31 -4.50
N ASP A 75 27.13 -6.50 -5.10
CA ASP A 75 27.43 -6.73 -6.52
C ASP A 75 26.22 -7.36 -7.24
N PHE A 76 25.11 -6.63 -7.26
CA PHE A 76 23.85 -7.08 -7.85
C PHE A 76 23.91 -7.23 -9.38
N GLU A 77 24.80 -6.52 -10.05
CA GLU A 77 24.98 -6.59 -11.51
C GLU A 77 25.49 -7.97 -11.93
N ASN A 78 26.49 -8.50 -11.23
CA ASN A 78 27.00 -9.84 -11.49
C ASN A 78 25.98 -10.93 -11.14
N VAL A 79 25.21 -10.75 -10.06
CA VAL A 79 24.16 -11.70 -9.68
C VAL A 79 23.05 -11.74 -10.73
N PHE A 80 22.60 -10.59 -11.24
CA PHE A 80 21.60 -10.56 -12.31
C PHE A 80 22.15 -11.13 -13.63
N LYS A 81 23.42 -10.84 -13.95
CA LYS A 81 24.10 -11.44 -15.10
C LYS A 81 24.16 -12.97 -15.00
N GLU A 82 24.45 -13.51 -13.80
CA GLU A 82 24.44 -14.95 -13.56
C GLU A 82 23.03 -15.55 -13.72
N MET A 83 21.98 -14.88 -13.24
CA MET A 83 20.60 -15.29 -13.47
C MET A 83 20.25 -15.32 -14.97
N GLU A 84 20.70 -14.31 -15.71
CA GLU A 84 20.52 -14.22 -17.15
C GLU A 84 21.25 -15.36 -17.87
N GLU A 85 22.53 -15.60 -17.60
CA GLU A 85 23.33 -16.68 -18.20
C GLU A 85 22.70 -18.06 -17.95
N ASN A 86 22.16 -18.28 -16.75
CA ASN A 86 21.52 -19.54 -16.36
C ASN A 86 20.04 -19.66 -16.81
N ASN A 87 19.49 -18.65 -17.49
CA ASN A 87 18.11 -18.60 -17.96
C ASN A 87 17.07 -18.73 -16.83
N ILE A 88 17.33 -18.14 -15.68
CA ILE A 88 16.40 -18.18 -14.53
C ILE A 88 15.22 -17.24 -14.78
N CYS A 89 14.02 -17.80 -14.85
CA CYS A 89 12.73 -17.11 -14.91
C CYS A 89 12.61 -16.03 -16.00
N ARG A 90 13.32 -16.19 -17.12
CA ARG A 90 13.32 -15.24 -18.26
C ARG A 90 11.93 -14.97 -18.84
N GLY A 91 11.02 -15.94 -18.73
CA GLY A 91 9.64 -15.80 -19.19
C GLY A 91 8.68 -15.24 -18.15
N ASN A 92 9.14 -14.90 -16.94
CA ASN A 92 8.27 -14.48 -15.84
C ASN A 92 8.37 -12.97 -15.60
N SER A 93 7.24 -12.26 -15.74
CA SER A 93 7.14 -10.82 -15.50
C SER A 93 7.65 -10.39 -14.12
N LEU A 94 7.52 -11.25 -13.11
CA LEU A 94 7.91 -10.97 -11.73
C LEU A 94 9.42 -10.72 -11.57
N LEU A 95 10.26 -11.39 -12.39
CA LEU A 95 11.71 -11.16 -12.41
C LEU A 95 12.02 -9.69 -12.75
N TYR A 96 11.43 -9.23 -13.85
CA TYR A 96 11.66 -7.88 -14.36
C TYR A 96 11.07 -6.81 -13.45
N GLU A 97 9.88 -7.05 -12.89
CA GLU A 97 9.23 -6.13 -11.97
C GLU A 97 10.05 -5.92 -10.69
N LEU A 98 10.49 -7.01 -10.06
CA LEU A 98 11.21 -6.95 -8.80
C LEU A 98 12.65 -6.45 -8.98
N TYR A 99 13.33 -6.86 -10.05
CA TYR A 99 14.68 -6.36 -10.33
C TYR A 99 14.70 -4.88 -10.72
N ALA A 100 13.75 -4.43 -11.54
CA ALA A 100 13.62 -3.01 -11.83
C ALA A 100 13.28 -2.20 -10.56
N GLY A 101 12.37 -2.70 -9.71
CA GLY A 101 12.06 -2.07 -8.42
C GLY A 101 13.26 -1.99 -7.47
N PHE A 102 14.14 -2.98 -7.49
CA PHE A 102 15.41 -2.94 -6.75
C PHE A 102 16.36 -1.87 -7.31
N LEU A 103 16.53 -1.80 -8.62
CA LEU A 103 17.35 -0.77 -9.28
C LEU A 103 16.80 0.64 -9.01
N GLU A 104 15.48 0.81 -9.00
CA GLU A 104 14.83 2.06 -8.59
C GLU A 104 15.20 2.45 -7.15
N ALA A 105 15.20 1.50 -6.20
CA ALA A 105 15.58 1.76 -4.81
C ALA A 105 17.05 2.17 -4.67
N LYS A 106 17.91 1.76 -5.60
CA LYS A 106 19.33 2.16 -5.71
C LYS A 106 19.54 3.41 -6.58
N GLU A 107 18.47 4.05 -7.04
CA GLU A 107 18.48 5.21 -7.93
C GLU A 107 19.12 4.96 -9.30
N ASN A 108 19.14 3.71 -9.76
CA ASN A 108 19.69 3.31 -11.05
C ASN A 108 18.58 3.19 -12.13
N TRP A 109 17.98 4.34 -12.47
CA TRP A 109 16.73 4.42 -13.23
C TRP A 109 16.85 4.00 -14.70
N LYS A 110 17.99 4.30 -15.33
CA LYS A 110 18.21 3.98 -16.74
C LYS A 110 18.24 2.46 -16.91
N GLU A 111 18.95 1.78 -16.04
CA GLU A 111 19.03 0.33 -16.00
C GLU A 111 17.67 -0.28 -15.62
N ALA A 112 16.94 0.30 -14.67
CA ALA A 112 15.56 -0.12 -14.35
C ALA A 112 14.62 -0.05 -15.57
N TYR A 113 14.70 1.04 -16.36
CA TYR A 113 13.95 1.17 -17.60
C TYR A 113 14.33 0.10 -18.63
N MET A 114 15.63 -0.18 -18.79
CA MET A 114 16.12 -1.22 -19.70
C MET A 114 15.64 -2.61 -19.29
N VAL A 115 15.54 -2.90 -17.98
CA VAL A 115 15.00 -4.18 -17.46
C VAL A 115 13.54 -4.35 -17.86
N TYR A 116 12.71 -3.31 -17.69
CA TYR A 116 11.31 -3.34 -18.15
C TYR A 116 11.21 -3.55 -19.66
N GLN A 117 12.01 -2.83 -20.46
CA GLN A 117 12.04 -3.04 -21.92
C GLN A 117 12.44 -4.46 -22.29
N THR A 118 13.44 -5.02 -21.62
CA THR A 118 13.94 -6.37 -21.87
C THR A 118 12.86 -7.42 -21.63
N GLY A 119 12.13 -7.34 -20.51
CA GLY A 119 11.06 -8.29 -20.24
C GLY A 119 9.86 -8.15 -21.19
N ILE A 120 9.55 -6.92 -21.65
CA ILE A 120 8.48 -6.69 -22.65
C ILE A 120 8.88 -7.26 -24.01
N LEU A 121 10.12 -7.01 -24.46
CA LEU A 121 10.66 -7.59 -25.69
C LEU A 121 10.62 -9.12 -25.68
N ARG A 122 10.81 -9.71 -24.50
CA ARG A 122 10.77 -11.16 -24.28
C ARG A 122 9.35 -11.71 -24.07
N LYS A 123 8.32 -10.86 -24.08
CA LYS A 123 6.92 -11.23 -23.81
C LYS A 123 6.77 -11.99 -22.49
N ALA A 124 7.48 -11.57 -21.44
CA ALA A 124 7.45 -12.23 -20.15
C ALA A 124 6.04 -12.19 -19.55
N GLU A 125 5.52 -13.34 -19.12
CA GLU A 125 4.13 -13.48 -18.70
C GLU A 125 3.92 -13.21 -17.21
N PRO A 126 2.79 -12.60 -16.82
CA PRO A 126 1.82 -11.93 -17.69
C PRO A 126 2.38 -10.64 -18.32
N LEU A 127 2.35 -10.50 -19.65
CA LEU A 127 2.95 -9.35 -20.36
C LEU A 127 2.30 -8.03 -19.95
N GLU A 128 0.98 -8.02 -19.83
CA GLU A 128 0.23 -6.84 -19.40
C GLU A 128 0.64 -6.37 -18.00
N ARG A 129 1.04 -7.29 -17.11
CA ARG A 129 1.54 -6.94 -15.78
C ARG A 129 2.85 -6.17 -15.89
N LEU A 130 3.73 -6.60 -16.78
CA LEU A 130 5.02 -5.96 -16.98
C LEU A 130 4.91 -4.60 -17.67
N GLU A 131 4.03 -4.48 -18.69
CA GLU A 131 3.72 -3.21 -19.33
C GLU A 131 3.14 -2.20 -18.34
N ARG A 132 2.21 -2.65 -17.48
CA ARG A 132 1.67 -1.84 -16.39
C ARG A 132 2.76 -1.42 -15.40
N ALA A 133 3.63 -2.33 -14.98
CA ALA A 133 4.73 -2.03 -14.07
C ALA A 133 5.69 -0.98 -14.66
N LYS A 134 5.98 -1.07 -15.97
CA LYS A 134 6.78 -0.07 -16.69
C LYS A 134 6.09 1.30 -16.73
N VAL A 135 4.78 1.36 -16.98
CA VAL A 135 4.02 2.62 -16.96
C VAL A 135 4.09 3.26 -15.56
N LEU A 136 3.93 2.47 -14.50
CA LEU A 136 4.07 2.94 -13.12
C LEU A 136 5.48 3.47 -12.83
N PHE A 137 6.52 2.80 -13.34
CA PHE A 137 7.90 3.28 -13.27
C PHE A 137 8.08 4.63 -13.98
N LEU A 138 7.53 4.78 -15.19
CA LEU A 138 7.62 6.03 -15.94
C LEU A 138 6.88 7.18 -15.26
N ASP A 139 5.75 6.91 -14.60
CA ASP A 139 5.01 7.88 -13.77
C ASP A 139 5.87 8.34 -12.57
N ARG A 140 6.57 7.41 -11.91
CA ARG A 140 7.52 7.74 -10.83
C ARG A 140 8.72 8.54 -11.33
N LEU A 141 9.23 8.21 -12.51
CA LEU A 141 10.35 8.89 -13.15
C LEU A 141 9.95 10.31 -13.59
N SER A 142 8.77 10.48 -14.19
CA SER A 142 8.26 11.79 -14.64
C SER A 142 8.03 12.73 -13.46
N TYR A 143 7.49 12.23 -12.33
CA TYR A 143 7.37 13.01 -11.10
C TYR A 143 8.72 13.54 -10.62
N ARG A 144 9.79 12.72 -10.68
CA ARG A 144 11.15 13.14 -10.31
C ARG A 144 11.75 14.13 -11.31
N ILE A 145 11.59 13.88 -12.61
CA ILE A 145 12.09 14.79 -13.65
C ILE A 145 11.40 16.15 -13.51
N ASN A 146 10.08 16.17 -13.31
CA ASN A 146 9.30 17.38 -13.08
C ASN A 146 9.65 18.08 -11.74
N ALA A 147 9.95 17.31 -10.69
CA ALA A 147 10.48 17.86 -9.43
C ALA A 147 11.90 18.46 -9.58
N SER A 148 12.72 17.91 -10.48
CA SER A 148 14.07 18.42 -10.79
C SER A 148 14.09 19.55 -11.83
N SER A 149 13.04 19.69 -12.63
CA SER A 149 12.90 20.69 -13.70
C SER A 149 12.04 21.91 -13.31
N LEU A 150 11.67 22.05 -12.04
CA LEU A 150 11.12 23.28 -11.46
C LEU A 150 12.10 24.48 -11.47
N GLN A 151 13.23 24.38 -12.17
CA GLN A 151 13.93 25.54 -12.72
C GLN A 151 13.74 25.59 -14.24
N LYS A 152 12.70 26.34 -14.63
CA LYS A 152 12.45 27.03 -15.90
C LYS A 152 11.30 26.50 -16.77
N THR A 153 10.39 27.47 -16.96
CA THR A 153 9.59 27.84 -18.13
C THR A 153 8.19 27.22 -18.32
N ASP A 154 7.22 28.14 -18.20
CA ASP A 154 5.87 28.13 -18.76
C ASP A 154 5.85 27.74 -20.24
N TYR A 155 4.79 27.03 -20.65
CA TYR A 155 4.12 27.30 -21.91
C TYR A 155 2.60 27.10 -21.75
N ASN A 156 1.88 28.16 -22.11
CA ASN A 156 0.47 28.16 -22.47
C ASN A 156 0.25 27.34 -23.74
N GLU A 157 -0.82 26.57 -23.78
CA GLU A 157 -1.60 26.39 -25.02
C GLU A 157 -3.06 26.15 -24.66
N SER A 158 -3.92 26.98 -25.24
CA SER A 158 -5.38 26.94 -25.17
C SER A 158 -5.93 26.06 -26.28
N MET A 159 -6.83 25.11 -25.99
CA MET A 159 -7.81 24.64 -26.98
C MET A 159 -9.00 23.87 -26.34
N GLU A 160 -10.18 24.38 -26.65
CA GLU A 160 -11.50 23.75 -26.87
C GLU A 160 -12.20 22.90 -25.79
N MET A 161 -13.44 23.33 -25.47
CA MET A 161 -14.42 22.67 -24.60
C MET A 161 -14.96 21.38 -25.22
N GLU A 162 -14.30 20.26 -24.98
CA GLU A 162 -14.93 18.93 -24.94
C GLU A 162 -15.32 18.60 -23.50
N LYS A 163 -16.44 17.87 -23.30
CA LYS A 163 -16.92 17.45 -21.97
C LYS A 163 -15.77 16.82 -21.18
N SER A 164 -15.25 17.56 -20.21
CA SER A 164 -14.00 17.27 -19.53
C SER A 164 -14.19 16.10 -18.56
N CYS A 165 -13.77 14.91 -18.97
CA CYS A 165 -13.43 13.88 -18.00
C CYS A 165 -12.18 14.33 -17.24
N VAL A 166 -12.18 14.20 -15.91
CA VAL A 166 -11.04 14.61 -15.08
C VAL A 166 -10.46 13.39 -14.37
N ASN A 167 -9.13 13.27 -14.37
CA ASN A 167 -8.46 12.29 -13.52
C ASN A 167 -8.17 12.87 -12.13
N PRO A 168 -8.90 12.43 -11.08
CA PRO A 168 -8.81 13.04 -9.75
C PRO A 168 -7.46 12.79 -9.08
N TRP A 169 -6.70 11.79 -9.53
CA TRP A 169 -5.38 11.43 -8.96
C TRP A 169 -4.21 11.86 -9.85
N SER A 170 -4.47 12.67 -10.89
CA SER A 170 -3.38 13.23 -11.69
C SER A 170 -2.58 14.26 -10.88
N ALA A 171 -1.29 14.41 -11.19
CA ALA A 171 -0.44 15.37 -10.49
C ALA A 171 -0.91 16.82 -10.69
N SER A 172 -1.43 17.15 -11.88
CA SER A 172 -1.99 18.46 -12.19
C SER A 172 -3.24 18.74 -11.36
N THR A 173 -4.23 17.85 -11.39
CA THR A 173 -5.47 17.99 -10.61
C THR A 173 -5.18 18.05 -9.12
N THR A 174 -4.32 17.16 -8.61
CA THR A 174 -3.94 17.17 -7.19
C THR A 174 -3.29 18.49 -6.80
N LYS A 175 -2.41 19.04 -7.63
CA LYS A 175 -1.76 20.33 -7.36
C LYS A 175 -2.78 21.48 -7.33
N GLU A 176 -3.66 21.55 -8.31
CA GLU A 176 -4.72 22.58 -8.39
C GLU A 176 -5.65 22.51 -7.17
N LEU A 177 -6.10 21.31 -6.81
CA LEU A 177 -6.95 21.10 -5.63
C LEU A 177 -6.23 21.50 -4.34
N LEU A 178 -4.96 21.13 -4.19
CA LEU A 178 -4.14 21.52 -3.02
C LEU A 178 -3.99 23.04 -2.92
N GLU A 179 -3.79 23.74 -4.03
CA GLU A 179 -3.74 25.21 -4.06
C GLU A 179 -5.08 25.83 -3.65
N ARG A 180 -6.19 25.28 -4.12
CA ARG A 180 -7.55 25.74 -3.81
C ARG A 180 -7.92 25.55 -2.34
N ILE A 181 -7.54 24.42 -1.72
CA ILE A 181 -7.89 24.11 -0.33
C ILE A 181 -6.90 24.71 0.69
N ASN A 182 -5.70 25.12 0.27
CA ASN A 182 -4.65 25.61 1.17
C ASN A 182 -5.12 26.71 2.16
N PRO A 183 -5.90 27.73 1.76
CA PRO A 183 -6.41 28.75 2.69
C PRO A 183 -7.30 28.17 3.81
N GLN A 184 -8.06 27.12 3.52
CA GLN A 184 -8.89 26.43 4.49
C GLN A 184 -8.06 25.51 5.38
N MET A 185 -7.08 24.80 4.80
CA MET A 185 -6.19 23.91 5.54
C MET A 185 -5.41 24.62 6.64
N MET A 186 -4.94 25.84 6.38
CA MET A 186 -4.24 26.67 7.37
C MET A 186 -5.06 26.94 8.64
N LYS A 187 -6.40 26.81 8.58
CA LYS A 187 -7.31 27.03 9.70
C LYS A 187 -7.64 25.75 10.47
N TYR A 188 -7.27 24.58 9.96
CA TYR A 188 -7.60 23.32 10.58
C TYR A 188 -6.82 23.10 11.89
N ALA A 189 -7.55 22.71 12.93
CA ALA A 189 -6.94 22.29 14.19
C ALA A 189 -6.02 21.08 13.93
N GLY A 190 -4.80 21.12 14.48
CA GLY A 190 -3.79 20.08 14.29
C GLY A 190 -2.98 20.19 13.00
N TYR A 191 -3.21 21.19 12.15
CA TYR A 191 -2.35 21.45 10.99
C TYR A 191 -1.11 22.27 11.39
N HIS A 192 0.08 21.72 11.16
CA HIS A 192 1.35 22.31 11.56
C HIS A 192 2.33 22.38 10.37
N PRO A 193 2.26 23.44 9.54
CA PRO A 193 3.13 23.61 8.39
C PRO A 193 4.51 24.17 8.77
N SER A 194 5.54 23.69 8.08
CA SER A 194 6.93 24.13 8.18
C SER A 194 7.55 24.17 6.78
N LYS A 195 8.17 25.30 6.43
CA LYS A 195 8.94 25.42 5.18
C LYS A 195 10.31 24.74 5.26
N LYS A 196 10.74 24.33 6.45
CA LYS A 196 12.03 23.67 6.67
C LYS A 196 11.89 22.17 6.45
N ALA A 197 12.97 21.55 5.99
CA ALA A 197 13.11 20.10 6.00
C ALA A 197 13.06 19.58 7.44
N TYR A 198 12.62 18.34 7.61
CA TYR A 198 12.62 17.70 8.91
C TYR A 198 14.06 17.60 9.43
N SER A 199 14.31 18.21 10.60
CA SER A 199 15.64 18.32 11.20
C SER A 199 15.74 17.67 12.58
N GLY A 200 14.93 16.63 12.84
CA GLY A 200 14.97 15.94 14.12
C GLY A 200 16.19 15.04 14.28
N ASP A 201 16.55 14.75 15.54
CA ASP A 201 17.73 13.97 15.93
C ASP A 201 17.83 12.59 15.23
N VAL A 202 16.69 12.03 14.84
CA VAL A 202 16.58 10.75 14.12
C VAL A 202 16.19 11.01 12.67
N ALA A 203 17.05 10.67 11.73
CA ALA A 203 16.74 10.73 10.31
C ALA A 203 15.62 9.74 9.94
N LEU A 204 14.46 10.27 9.51
CA LEU A 204 13.27 9.46 9.22
C LEU A 204 13.50 8.43 8.10
N SER A 205 14.37 8.74 7.13
CA SER A 205 14.77 7.81 6.06
C SER A 205 15.42 6.53 6.58
N THR A 206 16.02 6.57 7.78
CA THR A 206 16.68 5.42 8.43
C THR A 206 15.73 4.58 9.29
N LEU A 207 14.48 5.01 9.44
CA LEU A 207 13.44 4.26 10.15
C LEU A 207 12.98 3.12 9.24
N GLN A 208 13.75 2.04 9.17
CA GLN A 208 13.34 0.84 8.44
C GLN A 208 13.09 -0.29 9.44
N ASN A 209 13.66 -1.47 9.20
CA ASN A 209 13.46 -2.67 10.02
C ASN A 209 14.08 -2.55 11.43
N SER A 210 14.99 -1.59 11.67
CA SER A 210 15.61 -1.31 12.98
C SER A 210 15.12 0.03 13.57
N SER A 211 13.81 0.16 13.72
CA SER A 211 13.15 1.37 14.24
C SER A 211 12.63 1.23 15.68
N ARG A 212 12.61 0.01 16.23
CA ARG A 212 12.08 -0.26 17.58
C ARG A 212 12.85 0.53 18.65
N ASN A 213 12.08 1.17 19.54
CA ASN A 213 12.52 2.03 20.64
C ASN A 213 13.26 3.31 20.23
N LYS A 214 13.29 3.66 18.93
CA LYS A 214 13.74 4.99 18.52
C LYS A 214 12.73 6.04 18.93
N ILE A 215 13.23 7.17 19.44
CA ILE A 215 12.40 8.31 19.85
C ILE A 215 12.51 9.39 18.79
N VAL A 216 11.39 9.73 18.18
CA VAL A 216 11.27 10.79 17.18
C VAL A 216 10.61 12.01 17.83
N LYS A 217 11.17 13.20 17.66
CA LYS A 217 10.62 14.44 18.21
C LYS A 217 9.90 15.21 17.10
N ILE A 218 8.60 15.41 17.26
CA ILE A 218 7.76 16.08 16.24
C ILE A 218 6.81 17.03 16.96
N GLY A 219 6.81 18.31 16.56
CA GLY A 219 5.88 19.31 17.11
C GLY A 219 5.94 19.46 18.64
N GLY A 220 7.13 19.29 19.23
CA GLY A 220 7.32 19.38 20.70
C GLY A 220 6.93 18.12 21.48
N LYS A 221 6.38 17.09 20.84
CA LYS A 221 6.12 15.78 21.46
C LYS A 221 7.20 14.76 21.10
N LYS A 222 7.42 13.80 22.01
CA LYS A 222 8.28 12.63 21.75
C LYS A 222 7.41 11.46 21.34
N TYR A 223 7.82 10.71 20.33
CA TYR A 223 7.14 9.51 19.88
C TYR A 223 8.11 8.35 19.89
N GLU A 224 7.86 7.38 20.76
CA GLU A 224 8.70 6.19 20.89
C GLU A 224 8.14 5.07 20.03
N ILE A 225 8.87 4.68 18.98
CA ILE A 225 8.41 3.70 17.98
C ILE A 225 8.43 2.28 18.57
N LYS A 226 7.32 1.56 18.43
CA LYS A 226 7.10 0.22 18.97
C LYS A 226 6.91 -0.83 17.87
N GLY A 227 7.96 -1.08 17.10
CA GLY A 227 8.02 -2.16 16.11
C GLY A 227 8.51 -1.72 14.74
N CYS A 228 8.43 -2.66 13.79
CA CYS A 228 8.71 -2.39 12.39
C CYS A 228 7.51 -1.67 11.74
N PRO A 229 7.74 -0.87 10.68
CA PRO A 229 6.65 -0.23 9.98
C PRO A 229 5.78 -1.25 9.27
N VAL A 230 4.47 -1.00 9.24
CA VAL A 230 3.61 -1.55 8.20
C VAL A 230 3.89 -0.74 6.93
N LYS A 231 4.36 -1.41 5.88
CA LYS A 231 4.70 -0.76 4.60
C LYS A 231 3.47 -0.72 3.69
N GLY A 232 3.00 0.50 3.40
CA GLY A 232 2.13 0.79 2.26
C GLY A 232 2.93 1.46 1.14
N GLY A 233 2.45 1.46 -0.11
CA GLY A 233 3.23 1.86 -1.29
C GLY A 233 3.95 3.22 -1.19
N PHE A 234 3.34 4.22 -0.55
CA PHE A 234 3.88 5.59 -0.44
C PHE A 234 4.09 6.07 1.00
N ALA A 235 3.87 5.22 1.99
CA ALA A 235 3.88 5.62 3.40
C ALA A 235 4.39 4.49 4.32
N GLN A 236 5.08 4.90 5.38
CA GLN A 236 5.49 4.01 6.47
C GLN A 236 4.64 4.31 7.70
N VAL A 237 3.94 3.31 8.23
CA VAL A 237 3.09 3.46 9.41
C VAL A 237 3.74 2.76 10.60
N TYR A 238 3.97 3.51 11.68
CA TYR A 238 4.56 3.00 12.93
C TYR A 238 3.56 3.09 14.07
N LYS A 239 3.49 2.04 14.88
CA LYS A 239 2.95 2.15 16.24
C LYS A 239 3.93 2.97 17.09
N ALA A 240 3.46 3.96 17.83
CA ALA A 240 4.30 4.74 18.72
C ALA A 240 3.59 5.12 20.03
N TYR A 241 4.37 5.30 21.11
CA TYR A 241 3.91 5.85 22.38
C TYR A 241 4.21 7.34 22.45
N VAL A 242 3.20 8.13 22.80
CA VAL A 242 3.35 9.57 22.96
C VAL A 242 4.01 9.85 24.31
N ASN A 243 5.10 10.62 24.30
CA ASN A 243 5.91 10.95 25.48
C ASN A 243 6.31 9.73 26.32
N SER A 244 6.51 8.58 25.67
CA SER A 244 6.80 7.29 26.33
C SER A 244 5.71 6.83 27.31
N ASN A 245 4.48 7.32 27.17
CA ASN A 245 3.32 6.85 27.91
C ASN A 245 2.70 5.63 27.18
N PRO A 246 2.70 4.42 27.77
CA PRO A 246 2.11 3.23 27.16
C PRO A 246 0.59 3.31 26.95
N ASP A 247 -0.11 4.17 27.69
CA ASP A 247 -1.55 4.37 27.58
C ASP A 247 -1.92 5.31 26.41
N GLU A 248 -0.96 6.09 25.91
CA GLU A 248 -1.14 6.98 24.76
C GLU A 248 -0.46 6.40 23.51
N VAL A 249 -1.19 5.51 22.83
CA VAL A 249 -0.72 4.84 21.61
C VAL A 249 -1.27 5.52 20.36
N VAL A 250 -0.40 5.80 19.40
CA VAL A 250 -0.76 6.40 18.11
C VAL A 250 -0.14 5.66 16.93
N ALA A 251 -0.74 5.84 15.76
CA ALA A 251 -0.17 5.45 14.47
C ALA A 251 0.51 6.68 13.86
N LEU A 252 1.84 6.60 13.67
CA LEU A 252 2.60 7.61 12.95
C LEU A 252 2.75 7.19 11.50
N LYS A 253 2.06 7.89 10.60
CA LYS A 253 2.18 7.68 9.14
C LYS A 253 3.12 8.73 8.56
N ILE A 254 4.29 8.29 8.12
CA ILE A 254 5.34 9.11 7.53
C ILE A 254 5.30 8.94 6.02
N GLN A 255 5.21 10.04 5.29
CA GLN A 255 5.06 10.09 3.85
C GLN A 255 6.15 10.95 3.21
N ARG A 256 6.68 10.48 2.09
CA ARG A 256 7.62 11.20 1.22
C ARG A 256 7.30 10.88 -0.24
N PRO A 257 7.07 11.89 -1.11
CA PRO A 257 7.06 13.33 -0.85
C PRO A 257 5.95 13.77 0.13
N PRO A 258 5.99 15.01 0.65
CA PRO A 258 4.92 15.53 1.50
C PRO A 258 3.56 15.49 0.79
N PHE A 259 2.55 14.99 1.50
CA PHE A 259 1.21 14.77 0.96
C PHE A 259 0.12 15.22 1.95
N PRO A 260 -0.24 16.52 1.96
CA PRO A 260 -1.21 17.07 2.91
C PRO A 260 -2.67 16.73 2.59
N TRP A 261 -2.97 16.23 1.39
CA TRP A 261 -4.32 15.89 0.93
C TRP A 261 -5.05 14.93 1.87
N GLU A 262 -4.37 13.90 2.35
CA GLU A 262 -4.97 12.91 3.25
C GLU A 262 -5.49 13.56 4.55
N PHE A 263 -4.79 14.58 5.08
CA PHE A 263 -5.26 15.32 6.26
C PHE A 263 -6.52 16.14 5.97
N HIS A 264 -6.60 16.72 4.76
CA HIS A 264 -7.81 17.43 4.34
C HIS A 264 -9.02 16.50 4.33
N MET A 265 -8.88 15.28 3.79
CA MET A 265 -9.95 14.29 3.79
C MET A 265 -10.43 13.95 5.20
N TYR A 266 -9.52 13.72 6.16
CA TYR A 266 -9.89 13.51 7.56
C TYR A 266 -10.71 14.68 8.13
N ARG A 267 -10.38 15.93 7.80
CA ARG A 267 -11.14 17.10 8.27
C ARG A 267 -12.52 17.20 7.60
N GLN A 268 -12.67 16.80 6.34
CA GLN A 268 -14.00 16.73 5.71
C GLN A 268 -14.88 15.66 6.36
N LEU A 269 -14.30 14.52 6.74
CA LEU A 269 -15.01 13.49 7.48
C LEU A 269 -15.53 14.02 8.82
N ASP A 270 -14.68 14.67 9.61
CA ASP A 270 -15.10 15.24 10.90
C ASP A 270 -16.21 16.29 10.79
N GLN A 271 -16.25 17.03 9.68
CA GLN A 271 -17.24 18.09 9.47
C GLN A 271 -18.59 17.55 8.99
N ARG A 272 -18.59 16.44 8.24
CA ARG A 272 -19.76 16.00 7.47
C ARG A 272 -20.34 14.68 7.97
N ILE A 273 -19.53 13.81 8.56
CA ILE A 273 -19.98 12.52 9.09
C ILE A 273 -20.67 12.74 10.44
N PRO A 274 -21.89 12.19 10.65
CA PRO A 274 -22.55 12.24 11.94
C PRO A 274 -21.73 11.59 13.07
N ASP A 275 -21.76 12.20 14.27
CA ASP A 275 -21.00 11.74 15.44
C ASP A 275 -21.22 10.26 15.78
N ASN A 276 -22.44 9.76 15.60
CA ASN A 276 -22.79 8.36 15.88
C ASN A 276 -22.15 7.35 14.91
N GLN A 277 -21.58 7.81 13.80
CA GLN A 277 -20.89 6.99 12.80
C GLN A 277 -19.41 7.33 12.67
N SER A 278 -18.93 8.37 13.35
CA SER A 278 -17.54 8.82 13.32
C SER A 278 -16.53 7.73 13.64
N SER A 279 -16.86 6.81 14.56
CA SER A 279 -15.99 5.69 14.94
C SER A 279 -15.68 4.75 13.77
N SER A 280 -16.54 4.70 12.74
CA SER A 280 -16.37 3.93 11.51
C SER A 280 -15.29 4.45 10.57
N PHE A 281 -14.77 5.63 10.82
CA PHE A 281 -13.74 6.25 9.99
C PHE A 281 -12.55 6.65 10.86
N GLY A 282 -11.34 6.42 10.34
CA GLY A 282 -10.12 6.76 11.07
C GLY A 282 -10.05 8.26 11.38
N TYR A 283 -9.29 8.61 12.41
CA TYR A 283 -9.09 10.00 12.81
C TYR A 283 -7.60 10.36 12.81
N ALA A 284 -7.28 11.51 12.23
CA ALA A 284 -5.95 12.12 12.28
C ALA A 284 -5.95 13.28 13.28
N HIS A 285 -5.23 13.13 14.38
CA HIS A 285 -5.09 14.17 15.40
C HIS A 285 -4.38 15.41 14.86
N ARG A 286 -3.31 15.19 14.08
CA ARG A 286 -2.37 16.23 13.66
C ARG A 286 -1.68 15.86 12.36
N LEU A 287 -1.35 16.87 11.56
CA LEU A 287 -0.43 16.80 10.44
C LEU A 287 0.74 17.74 10.69
N HIS A 288 1.95 17.20 10.70
CA HIS A 288 3.19 17.97 10.63
C HIS A 288 3.71 17.94 9.19
N LEU A 289 3.60 19.08 8.50
CA LEU A 289 4.01 19.22 7.11
C LEU A 289 5.37 19.90 7.03
N PHE A 290 6.38 19.19 6.54
CA PHE A 290 7.73 19.70 6.25
C PHE A 290 7.95 19.80 4.74
N SER A 291 9.06 20.39 4.31
CA SER A 291 9.38 20.48 2.88
C SER A 291 9.69 19.13 2.22
N ASP A 292 10.05 18.12 3.02
CA ASP A 292 10.50 16.80 2.58
C ASP A 292 9.65 15.63 3.08
N TYR A 293 8.86 15.83 4.14
CA TYR A 293 7.91 14.84 4.67
C TYR A 293 6.55 15.45 5.07
N SER A 294 5.48 14.64 4.97
CA SER A 294 4.29 14.81 5.80
C SER A 294 4.24 13.71 6.86
N ILE A 295 3.89 14.09 8.09
CA ILE A 295 3.76 13.14 9.20
C ILE A 295 2.38 13.31 9.84
N LEU A 296 1.57 12.27 9.68
CA LEU A 296 0.24 12.16 10.27
C LEU A 296 0.32 11.42 11.61
N VAL A 297 -0.35 11.96 12.62
CA VAL A 297 -0.55 11.32 13.91
C VAL A 297 -2.00 10.86 13.98
N CYS A 298 -2.25 9.57 13.84
CA CYS A 298 -3.59 8.98 13.78
C CYS A 298 -3.88 8.09 14.99
N ASP A 299 -5.15 7.76 15.19
CA ASP A 299 -5.54 6.70 16.11
C ASP A 299 -4.90 5.36 15.72
N TYR A 300 -4.51 4.59 16.74
CA TYR A 300 -3.99 3.24 16.56
C TYR A 300 -5.02 2.22 17.01
N LEU A 301 -5.42 1.33 16.09
CA LEU A 301 -6.24 0.16 16.39
C LEU A 301 -5.37 -1.09 16.39
N SER A 302 -5.41 -1.86 17.49
CA SER A 302 -4.52 -3.00 17.72
C SER A 302 -4.98 -4.33 17.11
N HIS A 303 -6.15 -4.37 16.51
CA HIS A 303 -6.83 -5.62 16.13
C HIS A 303 -6.56 -6.07 14.69
N GLY A 304 -5.67 -5.40 13.98
CA GLY A 304 -5.33 -5.71 12.60
C GLY A 304 -6.42 -5.29 11.61
N THR A 305 -6.24 -5.71 10.37
CA THR A 305 -7.12 -5.43 9.23
C THR A 305 -8.09 -6.58 8.98
N LEU A 306 -9.16 -6.33 8.22
CA LEU A 306 -10.04 -7.37 7.71
C LEU A 306 -9.26 -8.36 6.82
N GLN A 307 -8.25 -7.89 6.08
CA GLN A 307 -7.36 -8.76 5.32
C GLN A 307 -6.59 -9.73 6.22
N ASP A 308 -6.12 -9.30 7.40
CA ASP A 308 -5.46 -10.17 8.37
C ASP A 308 -6.40 -11.27 8.87
N VAL A 309 -7.67 -10.94 9.12
CA VAL A 309 -8.71 -11.91 9.51
C VAL A 309 -8.93 -12.92 8.38
N ILE A 310 -9.17 -12.47 7.15
CA ILE A 310 -9.35 -13.34 5.98
C ILE A 310 -8.15 -14.28 5.82
N ASN A 311 -6.92 -13.74 5.94
CA ASN A 311 -5.70 -14.52 5.83
C ASN A 311 -5.60 -15.58 6.94
N SER A 312 -6.06 -15.32 8.16
CA SER A 312 -6.05 -16.32 9.23
C SER A 312 -6.94 -17.53 8.90
N TYR A 313 -8.09 -17.32 8.27
CA TYR A 313 -8.98 -18.39 7.82
C TYR A 313 -8.33 -19.23 6.72
N VAL A 314 -7.71 -18.56 5.73
CA VAL A 314 -6.94 -19.21 4.67
C VAL A 314 -5.81 -20.07 5.23
N VAL A 315 -5.06 -19.57 6.22
CA VAL A 315 -3.98 -20.33 6.88
C VAL A 315 -4.52 -21.58 7.60
N THR A 316 -5.73 -21.52 8.16
CA THR A 316 -6.38 -22.67 8.79
C THR A 316 -7.09 -23.61 7.81
N GLY A 317 -7.08 -23.30 6.51
CA GLY A 317 -7.77 -24.08 5.48
C GLY A 317 -9.30 -24.02 5.59
N LYS A 318 -9.85 -23.01 6.26
CA LYS A 318 -11.30 -22.86 6.46
C LYS A 318 -11.80 -21.61 5.75
N PRO A 319 -13.02 -21.62 5.19
CA PRO A 319 -13.69 -20.39 4.77
C PRO A 319 -14.15 -19.60 6.01
N MET A 320 -14.24 -18.28 5.89
CA MET A 320 -14.90 -17.44 6.89
C MET A 320 -16.39 -17.80 6.96
N GLU A 321 -16.95 -17.85 8.17
CA GLU A 321 -18.36 -18.16 8.38
C GLU A 321 -19.26 -17.15 7.66
N GLU A 322 -20.29 -17.63 6.99
CA GLU A 322 -21.22 -16.82 6.20
C GLU A 322 -21.83 -15.67 7.01
N VAL A 323 -22.15 -15.92 8.29
CA VAL A 323 -22.70 -14.90 9.19
C VAL A 323 -21.73 -13.73 9.40
N LEU A 324 -20.42 -14.00 9.50
CA LEU A 324 -19.40 -12.96 9.60
C LEU A 324 -19.22 -12.23 8.27
N CYS A 325 -19.28 -12.94 7.14
CA CYS A 325 -19.27 -12.33 5.82
C CYS A 325 -20.44 -11.36 5.66
N ILE A 326 -21.67 -11.78 5.99
CA ILE A 326 -22.86 -10.94 5.96
C ILE A 326 -22.69 -9.72 6.87
N TYR A 327 -22.23 -9.93 8.11
CA TYR A 327 -21.98 -8.84 9.06
C TYR A 327 -21.02 -7.78 8.50
N TYR A 328 -19.83 -8.19 8.04
CA TYR A 328 -18.85 -7.27 7.49
C TYR A 328 -19.30 -6.64 6.17
N THR A 329 -20.09 -7.34 5.35
CA THR A 329 -20.72 -6.73 4.17
C THR A 329 -21.68 -5.62 4.55
N ILE A 330 -22.52 -5.82 5.58
CA ILE A 330 -23.43 -4.78 6.08
C ILE A 330 -22.64 -3.60 6.66
N GLU A 331 -21.55 -3.84 7.40
CA GLU A 331 -20.61 -2.79 7.85
C GLU A 331 -20.09 -1.97 6.66
N MET A 332 -19.52 -2.62 5.65
CA MET A 332 -18.96 -1.96 4.47
C MET A 332 -20.02 -1.16 3.69
N LEU A 333 -21.21 -1.73 3.46
CA LEU A 333 -22.28 -1.06 2.72
C LEU A 333 -22.75 0.22 3.40
N HIS A 334 -22.93 0.18 4.73
CA HIS A 334 -23.28 1.38 5.49
C HIS A 334 -22.19 2.46 5.43
N MET A 335 -20.92 2.08 5.52
CA MET A 335 -19.82 3.04 5.40
C MET A 335 -19.84 3.75 4.05
N LEU A 336 -20.10 3.00 2.98
CA LEU A 336 -20.19 3.54 1.62
C LEU A 336 -21.41 4.44 1.44
N GLU A 337 -22.57 4.03 1.96
CA GLU A 337 -23.79 4.84 1.97
C GLU A 337 -23.55 6.20 2.64
N THR A 338 -22.93 6.20 3.82
CA THR A 338 -22.64 7.43 4.57
C THR A 338 -21.67 8.33 3.83
N LEU A 339 -20.58 7.78 3.29
CA LEU A 339 -19.59 8.58 2.54
C LEU A 339 -20.21 9.22 1.30
N HIS A 340 -21.00 8.46 0.55
CA HIS A 340 -21.67 8.98 -0.64
C HIS A 340 -22.73 10.03 -0.29
N GLY A 341 -23.47 9.83 0.80
CA GLY A 341 -24.44 10.80 1.30
C GLY A 341 -23.83 12.17 1.63
N VAL A 342 -22.52 12.22 1.94
CA VAL A 342 -21.78 13.46 2.23
C VAL A 342 -20.85 13.90 1.08
N GLY A 343 -20.95 13.26 -0.08
CA GLY A 343 -20.16 13.59 -1.27
C GLY A 343 -18.67 13.26 -1.15
N ILE A 344 -18.32 12.18 -0.47
CA ILE A 344 -16.93 11.70 -0.34
C ILE A 344 -16.80 10.32 -0.98
N ILE A 345 -15.74 10.10 -1.74
CA ILE A 345 -15.34 8.78 -2.26
C ILE A 345 -14.00 8.40 -1.63
N HIS A 346 -13.86 7.16 -1.15
CA HIS A 346 -12.60 6.71 -0.54
C HIS A 346 -11.47 6.49 -1.56
N GLY A 347 -11.78 5.95 -2.75
CA GLY A 347 -10.83 5.75 -3.86
C GLY A 347 -9.87 4.55 -3.72
N ASP A 348 -9.80 3.91 -2.55
CA ASP A 348 -9.02 2.66 -2.33
C ASP A 348 -9.71 1.72 -1.31
N PHE A 349 -10.99 1.44 -1.53
CA PHE A 349 -11.80 0.64 -0.60
C PHE A 349 -11.48 -0.85 -0.75
N LYS A 350 -10.74 -1.42 0.21
CA LYS A 350 -10.28 -2.82 0.22
C LYS A 350 -10.07 -3.35 1.64
N PRO A 351 -9.99 -4.68 1.86
CA PRO A 351 -9.82 -5.27 3.18
C PRO A 351 -8.56 -4.82 3.94
N ASP A 352 -7.48 -4.45 3.25
CA ASP A 352 -6.25 -3.93 3.88
C ASP A 352 -6.45 -2.57 4.57
N ASN A 353 -7.45 -1.80 4.12
CA ASN A 353 -7.76 -0.45 4.62
C ASN A 353 -8.91 -0.46 5.64
N LEU A 354 -9.42 -1.63 6.01
CA LEU A 354 -10.50 -1.80 6.98
C LEU A 354 -9.94 -2.41 8.27
N LEU A 355 -9.77 -1.59 9.31
CA LEU A 355 -9.30 -2.03 10.62
C LEU A 355 -10.45 -2.62 11.44
N ILE A 356 -10.18 -3.70 12.17
CA ILE A 356 -11.18 -4.32 13.06
C ILE A 356 -11.33 -3.48 14.33
N ARG A 357 -12.57 -3.26 14.75
CA ARG A 357 -12.92 -2.72 16.07
C ARG A 357 -13.69 -3.75 16.90
N TYR A 358 -13.28 -3.88 18.16
CA TYR A 358 -14.02 -4.64 19.15
C TYR A 358 -14.63 -3.73 20.19
N SER A 359 -15.87 -4.03 20.56
CA SER A 359 -16.49 -3.40 21.72
C SER A 359 -15.72 -3.78 22.99
N ARG A 360 -15.60 -2.82 23.92
CA ARG A 360 -15.07 -3.09 25.26
C ARG A 360 -16.06 -3.83 26.14
N SER A 361 -17.34 -3.77 25.79
CA SER A 361 -18.44 -4.40 26.53
C SER A 361 -18.91 -5.66 25.81
N ASN A 362 -19.53 -6.58 26.55
CA ASN A 362 -20.13 -7.75 25.93
C ASN A 362 -21.25 -7.34 24.97
N LEU A 363 -21.27 -8.00 23.81
CA LEU A 363 -22.33 -7.83 22.83
C LEU A 363 -23.57 -8.60 23.29
N THR A 364 -24.71 -7.94 23.21
CA THR A 364 -26.04 -8.51 23.47
C THR A 364 -26.85 -8.56 22.18
N GLU A 365 -27.93 -9.32 22.10
CA GLU A 365 -28.81 -9.25 20.91
C GLU A 365 -29.46 -7.87 20.77
N ASP A 366 -29.75 -7.22 21.91
CA ASP A 366 -30.26 -5.86 21.96
C ASP A 366 -29.30 -4.86 21.33
N GLY A 367 -29.82 -4.01 20.46
CA GLY A 367 -29.07 -2.96 19.79
C GLY A 367 -28.29 -3.39 18.54
N PHE A 368 -28.29 -4.68 18.16
CA PHE A 368 -27.59 -5.15 16.94
C PHE A 368 -28.11 -4.45 15.69
N LYS A 369 -29.44 -4.46 15.48
CA LYS A 369 -30.08 -3.88 14.29
C LYS A 369 -29.92 -2.37 14.21
N GLU A 370 -29.97 -1.70 15.37
CA GLU A 370 -29.89 -0.25 15.49
C GLU A 370 -28.45 0.25 15.64
N ARG A 371 -27.48 -0.67 15.72
CA ARG A 371 -26.06 -0.39 16.01
C ARG A 371 -25.88 0.51 17.22
N SER A 372 -26.67 0.25 18.25
CA SER A 372 -26.68 1.02 19.48
C SER A 372 -25.93 0.28 20.58
N GLY A 373 -25.55 1.02 21.64
CA GLY A 373 -24.81 0.45 22.76
C GLY A 373 -23.47 -0.15 22.33
N PRO A 374 -23.10 -1.35 22.82
CA PRO A 374 -21.83 -2.01 22.50
C PRO A 374 -21.58 -2.22 21.00
N TRP A 375 -22.64 -2.38 20.20
CA TRP A 375 -22.56 -2.59 18.75
C TRP A 375 -22.05 -1.37 17.99
N ARG A 376 -22.15 -0.17 18.57
CA ARG A 376 -21.58 1.05 17.97
C ARG A 376 -20.05 1.01 17.93
N ASP A 377 -19.45 0.35 18.91
CA ASP A 377 -18.00 0.27 19.07
C ASP A 377 -17.42 -1.00 18.41
N GLN A 378 -18.26 -1.97 18.07
CA GLN A 378 -17.93 -3.16 17.28
C GLN A 378 -17.99 -2.85 15.78
N GLY A 379 -17.13 -3.46 14.96
CA GLY A 379 -17.23 -3.35 13.50
C GLY A 379 -15.93 -2.99 12.78
N LEU A 380 -16.03 -2.15 11.75
CA LEU A 380 -14.91 -1.81 10.86
C LEU A 380 -14.60 -0.32 10.85
N CYS A 381 -13.31 0.03 10.87
CA CYS A 381 -12.79 1.40 10.77
C CYS A 381 -12.03 1.57 9.46
N LEU A 382 -12.50 2.46 8.58
CA LEU A 382 -11.83 2.73 7.30
C LEU A 382 -10.73 3.77 7.45
N VAL A 383 -9.55 3.43 6.94
CA VAL A 383 -8.35 4.25 6.98
C VAL A 383 -7.72 4.38 5.60
N ASP A 384 -6.65 5.16 5.50
CA ASP A 384 -5.89 5.42 4.26
C ASP A 384 -6.65 6.25 3.21
N TRP A 385 -6.93 7.50 3.58
CA TRP A 385 -7.61 8.48 2.73
C TRP A 385 -6.72 9.13 1.68
N GLY A 386 -5.56 8.53 1.38
CA GLY A 386 -4.60 9.07 0.43
C GLY A 386 -5.15 9.20 -0.99
N ARG A 387 -6.17 8.40 -1.33
CA ARG A 387 -6.88 8.40 -2.62
C ARG A 387 -8.30 8.95 -2.52
N GLY A 388 -8.67 9.53 -1.38
CA GLY A 388 -9.98 10.11 -1.16
C GLY A 388 -10.28 11.22 -2.16
N ILE A 389 -11.54 11.34 -2.55
CA ILE A 389 -12.05 12.38 -3.45
C ILE A 389 -13.18 13.11 -2.72
N ASP A 390 -13.07 14.42 -2.62
CA ASP A 390 -14.17 15.30 -2.17
C ASP A 390 -14.90 15.82 -3.40
N LEU A 391 -16.13 15.35 -3.62
CA LEU A 391 -16.92 15.71 -4.80
C LEU A 391 -17.29 17.19 -4.83
N HIS A 392 -17.34 17.88 -3.69
CA HIS A 392 -17.67 19.31 -3.62
C HIS A 392 -16.56 20.21 -4.21
N LEU A 393 -15.38 19.65 -4.47
CA LEU A 393 -14.30 20.38 -5.14
C LEU A 393 -14.41 20.32 -6.66
N PHE A 394 -15.32 19.51 -7.19
CA PHE A 394 -15.58 19.34 -8.61
C PHE A 394 -16.96 19.92 -8.99
N PRO A 395 -17.21 20.20 -10.28
CA PRO A 395 -18.54 20.54 -10.78
C PRO A 395 -19.54 19.39 -10.57
N ASP A 396 -20.82 19.71 -10.39
CA ASP A 396 -21.88 18.72 -10.08
C ASP A 396 -22.06 17.66 -11.19
N ASP A 397 -21.79 18.00 -12.45
CA ASP A 397 -21.90 17.12 -13.62
C ASP A 397 -20.56 16.46 -14.02
N ILE A 398 -19.59 16.38 -13.09
CA ILE A 398 -18.28 15.82 -13.39
C ILE A 398 -18.37 14.32 -13.68
N GLU A 399 -17.64 13.87 -14.70
CA GLU A 399 -17.32 12.47 -14.89
C GLU A 399 -15.81 12.27 -14.71
N PHE A 400 -15.42 11.25 -13.95
CA PHE A 400 -14.00 10.95 -13.73
C PHE A 400 -13.49 9.93 -14.74
N GLU A 401 -12.21 10.08 -15.10
CA GLU A 401 -11.44 9.08 -15.83
C GLU A 401 -10.22 8.65 -15.02
N GLY A 402 -9.74 7.42 -15.24
CA GLY A 402 -8.56 6.89 -14.55
C GLY A 402 -8.86 5.67 -13.69
N ASP A 403 -7.79 4.99 -13.30
CA ASP A 403 -7.81 3.71 -12.59
C ASP A 403 -7.44 3.93 -11.12
N CYS A 404 -8.20 3.35 -10.18
CA CYS A 404 -7.89 3.33 -8.76
C CYS A 404 -6.57 2.59 -8.45
N ARG A 405 -5.95 1.93 -9.45
CA ARG A 405 -4.61 1.30 -9.44
C ARG A 405 -4.48 0.13 -8.45
N THR A 406 -5.59 -0.43 -7.97
CA THR A 406 -5.63 -1.63 -7.11
C THR A 406 -6.14 -2.81 -7.93
N SER A 407 -5.26 -3.77 -8.23
CA SER A 407 -5.55 -4.95 -9.05
C SER A 407 -6.54 -5.89 -8.35
N GLY A 408 -7.84 -5.61 -8.51
CA GLY A 408 -8.94 -6.40 -7.92
C GLY A 408 -10.20 -5.58 -7.58
N PHE A 409 -10.09 -4.24 -7.52
CA PHE A 409 -11.15 -3.35 -7.04
C PHE A 409 -11.55 -2.29 -8.09
N ARG A 410 -11.40 -2.62 -9.38
CA ARG A 410 -11.84 -1.75 -10.48
C ARG A 410 -13.32 -1.93 -10.71
N CYS A 411 -14.09 -0.84 -10.71
CA CYS A 411 -15.48 -0.89 -11.15
C CYS A 411 -15.59 -1.22 -12.65
N VAL A 412 -16.79 -1.57 -13.09
CA VAL A 412 -17.07 -1.98 -14.48
C VAL A 412 -16.63 -0.89 -15.46
N GLU A 413 -16.90 0.36 -15.14
CA GLU A 413 -16.55 1.52 -15.94
C GLU A 413 -15.04 1.69 -16.07
N MET A 414 -14.27 1.49 -14.98
CA MET A 414 -12.81 1.49 -15.03
C MET A 414 -12.24 0.35 -15.88
N GLN A 415 -12.87 -0.84 -15.84
CA GLN A 415 -12.47 -1.97 -16.66
C GLN A 415 -12.77 -1.74 -18.15
N GLU A 416 -13.89 -1.08 -18.44
CA GLU A 416 -14.38 -0.78 -19.79
C GLU A 416 -13.87 0.56 -20.35
N ARG A 417 -13.01 1.29 -19.60
CA ARG A 417 -12.52 2.65 -19.93
C ARG A 417 -13.64 3.66 -20.18
N LYS A 418 -14.72 3.57 -19.41
CA LYS A 418 -15.83 4.52 -19.41
C LYS A 418 -15.67 5.53 -18.28
N PRO A 419 -16.26 6.73 -18.43
CA PRO A 419 -16.33 7.71 -17.34
C PRO A 419 -17.12 7.15 -16.14
N TRP A 420 -16.75 7.56 -14.92
CA TRP A 420 -17.38 7.09 -13.68
C TRP A 420 -17.57 8.22 -12.65
N THR A 421 -18.53 8.06 -11.74
CA THR A 421 -18.75 8.92 -10.56
C THR A 421 -18.78 8.09 -9.28
N PHE A 422 -19.94 7.69 -8.79
CA PHE A 422 -20.05 6.80 -7.61
C PHE A 422 -19.80 5.32 -7.93
N GLN A 423 -19.75 4.96 -9.22
CA GLN A 423 -19.66 3.58 -9.68
C GLN A 423 -18.34 2.89 -9.33
N VAL A 424 -17.29 3.64 -8.93
CA VAL A 424 -15.98 3.13 -8.41
C VAL A 424 -16.11 1.96 -7.45
N ILE A 425 -17.23 1.88 -6.75
CA ILE A 425 -17.46 1.00 -5.61
C ILE A 425 -18.28 -0.25 -5.97
N VAL A 426 -18.89 -0.34 -7.16
CA VAL A 426 -19.59 -1.55 -7.59
C VAL A 426 -18.59 -2.55 -8.18
N ILE A 427 -18.02 -3.39 -7.32
CA ILE A 427 -17.10 -4.47 -7.69
C ILE A 427 -17.90 -5.64 -8.28
N LYS A 428 -17.67 -5.97 -9.56
CA LYS A 428 -17.97 -7.32 -10.05
C LYS A 428 -16.80 -8.23 -9.75
N HIS A 429 -17.07 -9.35 -9.08
CA HIS A 429 -16.24 -10.55 -9.22
C HIS A 429 -16.21 -10.90 -10.72
N THR A 430 -15.06 -10.75 -11.36
CA THR A 430 -14.84 -11.33 -12.68
C THR A 430 -14.96 -12.84 -12.53
N LYS A 431 -15.97 -13.39 -13.21
CA LYS A 431 -16.30 -14.81 -13.28
C LYS A 431 -15.04 -15.67 -13.29
N SER A 432 -14.94 -16.58 -12.32
CA SER A 432 -14.23 -17.84 -12.51
C SER A 432 -14.80 -18.49 -13.77
N THR A 433 -14.03 -18.49 -14.84
CA THR A 433 -14.24 -19.43 -15.95
C THR A 433 -13.95 -20.82 -15.43
N CYS A 434 -14.92 -21.72 -15.63
CA CYS A 434 -14.88 -23.13 -15.29
C CYS A 434 -13.62 -23.86 -15.76
#